data_AF-A0A7W1PGV0-F1
#
_entry.id   AF-A0A7W1PGV0-F1
#
_cell.length_a   1.000
_cell.length_b   1.000
_cell.length_c   1.000
_cell.angle_alpha   90.00
_cell.angle_beta   90.00
_cell.angle_gamma   90.00
#
_symmetry.space_group_name_H-M   'P 1'
#
loop_
_entity.id
_entity.type
_entity.pdbx_description
1 polymer ?
#
loop_
_entity_poly.entity_id
_entity_poly.type
_entity_poly.pdbx_seq_one_letter_code
_entity_poly.pdbx_strand_id
1 'polypeptide(L)'
;MATLATPGPDSGSSSDPGAASLRHSRRARIEEAVLPPLVALLLAVVVGDLLILSFGQAPGSVYRLLLEGTWGNWYGLGQVLYKATTLICTGLAVTIGLRAGLFNIGAEGQLAAGAFAAALAGLWLPSGTPALLAVPIAILAAMLAGGATGW
;
A
#
# COMPACT_ATOMS: atom_id res chain seq x y z
N MET A 1 -68.49 -2.24 39.09
CA MET A 1 -67.67 -1.77 40.22
C MET A 1 -66.28 -2.39 40.06
N ALA A 2 -65.24 -1.56 40.14
CA ALA A 2 -63.82 -1.78 39.83
C ALA A 2 -63.44 -1.65 38.33
N THR A 3 -62.38 -0.97 37.90
CA THR A 3 -61.66 0.27 38.29
C THR A 3 -60.59 0.42 37.18
N LEU A 4 -60.34 1.65 36.73
CA LEU A 4 -59.31 2.02 35.76
C LEU A 4 -57.92 1.53 36.18
N ALA A 5 -57.15 0.98 35.23
CA ALA A 5 -55.69 0.96 35.28
C ALA A 5 -55.16 1.75 34.08
N THR A 6 -54.70 2.97 34.34
CA THR A 6 -53.99 3.83 33.39
C THR A 6 -52.60 3.25 33.10
N PRO A 7 -52.08 3.28 31.86
CA PRO A 7 -50.67 3.02 31.62
C PRO A 7 -49.85 4.17 32.23
N GLY A 8 -48.90 3.84 33.10
CA GLY A 8 -47.94 4.81 33.63
C GLY A 8 -46.98 5.28 32.53
N PRO A 9 -46.44 6.50 32.62
CA PRO A 9 -45.36 6.94 31.76
C PRO A 9 -44.05 6.33 32.28
N ASP A 10 -43.62 5.23 31.70
CA ASP A 10 -42.27 4.70 31.90
C ASP A 10 -41.31 5.64 31.16
N SER A 11 -40.92 6.72 31.82
CA SER A 11 -39.88 7.63 31.36
C SER A 11 -38.57 6.86 31.23
N GLY A 12 -38.25 6.51 29.99
CA GLY A 12 -37.07 5.78 29.58
C GLY A 12 -35.78 6.37 30.14
N SER A 13 -35.18 5.64 31.07
CA SER A 13 -33.76 5.72 31.41
C SER A 13 -33.13 4.34 31.23
N SER A 14 -33.30 3.75 30.05
CA SER A 14 -32.53 2.58 29.65
C SER A 14 -31.13 3.02 29.20
N SER A 15 -30.19 3.06 30.14
CA SER A 15 -28.77 3.03 29.79
C SER A 15 -28.46 1.70 29.11
N ASP A 16 -28.52 1.68 27.78
CA ASP A 16 -28.33 0.47 26.97
C ASP A 16 -26.92 -0.13 27.19
N PRO A 17 -26.80 -1.30 27.86
CA PRO A 17 -25.52 -1.96 28.13
C PRO A 17 -24.79 -2.39 26.85
N GLY A 18 -25.53 -2.62 25.75
CA GLY A 18 -24.99 -3.02 24.45
C GLY A 18 -24.12 -1.92 23.83
N ALA A 19 -24.50 -0.65 23.99
CA ALA A 19 -23.76 0.49 23.45
C ALA A 19 -22.35 0.63 24.07
N ALA A 20 -22.17 0.28 25.35
CA ALA A 20 -20.87 0.30 26.02
C ALA A 20 -19.94 -0.82 25.55
N SER A 21 -20.47 -2.04 25.37
CA SER A 21 -19.72 -3.22 24.90
C SER A 21 -19.24 -3.07 23.45
N LEU A 22 -20.08 -2.51 22.56
CA LEU A 22 -19.74 -2.25 21.17
C LEU A 22 -18.63 -1.19 21.03
N ARG A 23 -18.60 -0.19 21.94
CA ARG A 23 -17.55 0.84 21.97
C ARG A 23 -16.20 0.28 22.40
N HIS A 24 -16.18 -0.62 23.40
CA HIS A 24 -14.96 -1.28 23.86
C HIS A 24 -14.37 -2.18 22.77
N SER A 25 -15.21 -2.99 22.13
CA SER A 25 -14.81 -3.88 21.02
C SER A 25 -14.28 -3.12 19.81
N ARG A 26 -14.83 -1.93 19.51
CA ARG A 26 -14.35 -1.07 18.43
C ARG A 26 -13.00 -0.43 18.75
N ARG A 27 -12.81 0.06 19.99
CA ARG A 27 -11.54 0.66 20.42
C ARG A 27 -10.40 -0.35 20.41
N ALA A 28 -10.61 -1.54 20.97
CA ALA A 28 -9.61 -2.60 20.98
C ALA A 28 -9.17 -2.99 19.55
N ARG A 29 -10.10 -3.11 18.61
CA ARG A 29 -9.78 -3.40 17.20
C ARG A 29 -8.98 -2.30 16.51
N ILE A 30 -9.27 -1.02 16.82
CA ILE A 30 -8.51 0.10 16.25
C ILE A 30 -7.11 0.15 16.86
N GLU A 31 -6.99 -0.02 18.17
CA GLU A 31 -5.71 -0.06 18.87
C GLU A 31 -4.83 -1.19 18.32
N GLU A 32 -5.38 -2.40 18.19
CA GLU A 32 -4.67 -3.56 17.64
C GLU A 32 -4.29 -3.37 16.15
N ALA A 33 -5.08 -2.63 15.38
CA ALA A 33 -4.78 -2.33 13.98
C ALA A 33 -3.74 -1.20 13.79
N VAL A 34 -3.70 -0.23 14.71
CA VAL A 34 -2.91 1.01 14.55
C VAL A 34 -1.63 1.01 15.36
N LEU A 35 -1.60 0.39 16.55
CA LEU A 35 -0.40 0.35 17.39
C LEU A 35 0.78 -0.35 16.70
N PRO A 36 0.63 -1.53 16.08
CA PRO A 36 1.77 -2.20 15.44
C PRO A 36 2.47 -1.36 14.36
N PRO A 37 1.78 -0.77 13.36
CA PRO A 37 2.45 0.04 12.35
C PRO A 37 3.05 1.33 12.92
N LEU A 38 2.45 1.94 13.95
CA LEU A 38 3.03 3.11 14.61
C LEU A 38 4.34 2.78 15.33
N VAL A 39 4.38 1.69 16.08
CA VAL A 39 5.60 1.22 16.75
C VAL A 39 6.67 0.87 15.72
N ALA A 40 6.29 0.17 14.65
CA ALA A 40 7.20 -0.14 13.55
C ALA A 40 7.77 1.12 12.88
N LEU A 41 6.93 2.14 12.66
CA LEU A 41 7.35 3.42 12.09
C LEU A 41 8.34 4.15 13.01
N LEU A 42 8.05 4.20 14.32
CA LEU A 42 8.93 4.82 15.30
C LEU A 42 10.29 4.11 15.35
N LEU A 43 10.29 2.78 15.39
CA LEU A 43 11.53 1.99 15.36
C LEU A 43 12.31 2.19 14.06
N ALA A 44 11.63 2.24 12.91
CA ALA A 44 12.27 2.50 11.62
C ALA A 44 12.93 3.88 11.57
N VAL A 45 12.28 4.92 12.12
CA VAL A 45 12.86 6.26 12.25
C VAL A 45 14.09 6.24 13.15
N VAL A 46 14.00 5.63 14.34
CA VAL A 46 15.14 5.53 15.27
C VAL A 46 16.33 4.81 14.64
N VAL A 47 16.10 3.66 14.02
CA VAL A 47 17.16 2.89 13.35
C VAL A 47 17.73 3.67 12.15
N GLY A 48 16.88 4.34 11.38
CA GLY A 48 17.30 5.21 10.28
C GLY A 48 18.18 6.37 10.74
N ASP A 49 17.81 7.03 11.85
CA ASP A 49 18.58 8.12 12.44
C ASP A 49 19.94 7.66 12.93
N LEU A 50 20.00 6.50 13.61
CA LEU A 50 21.27 5.90 14.03
C LEU A 50 22.19 5.62 12.82
N LEU A 51 21.62 5.14 11.71
CA LEU A 51 22.36 4.92 10.47
C LEU A 51 22.85 6.25 9.87
N ILE A 52 22.00 7.26 9.78
CA ILE A 52 22.37 8.60 9.29
C ILE A 52 23.54 9.19 10.11
N LEU A 53 23.44 9.10 11.44
CA LEU A 53 24.49 9.57 12.35
C LEU A 53 25.79 8.79 12.19
N SER A 54 25.73 7.49 11.89
CA SER A 54 26.94 6.68 11.65
C SER A 54 27.73 7.11 10.41
N PHE A 55 27.07 7.76 9.44
CA PHE A 55 27.70 8.39 8.27
C PHE A 55 28.09 9.86 8.52
N GLY A 56 27.98 10.36 9.76
CA GLY A 56 28.33 11.73 10.13
C GLY A 56 27.40 12.80 9.59
N GLN A 57 26.19 12.41 9.15
CA GLN A 57 25.17 13.34 8.67
C GLN A 57 24.16 13.67 9.78
N ALA A 58 23.52 14.84 9.70
CA ALA A 58 22.44 15.19 10.61
C ALA A 58 21.10 14.62 10.10
N PRO A 59 20.32 13.89 10.91
CA PRO A 59 19.00 13.39 10.53
C PRO A 59 18.09 14.45 9.91
N GLY A 60 18.03 15.63 10.54
CA GLY A 60 17.22 16.75 10.05
C GLY A 60 17.58 17.20 8.63
N SER A 61 18.87 17.23 8.26
CA SER A 61 19.27 17.60 6.90
C SER A 61 18.92 16.51 5.89
N VAL A 62 19.07 15.24 6.27
CA VAL A 62 18.70 14.10 5.40
C VAL A 62 17.19 14.05 5.16
N TYR A 63 16.38 14.23 6.20
CA TYR A 63 14.93 14.29 6.06
C TYR A 63 14.48 15.47 5.20
N ARG A 64 15.12 16.63 5.34
CA ARG A 64 14.86 17.78 4.46
C ARG A 64 15.18 17.44 3.01
N LEU A 65 16.31 16.79 2.74
CA LEU A 65 16.71 16.36 1.40
C LEU A 65 15.71 15.34 0.81
N LEU A 66 15.21 14.40 1.63
CA LEU A 66 14.19 13.44 1.23
C LEU A 66 12.88 14.15 0.82
N LEU A 67 12.44 15.14 1.62
CA LEU A 67 11.23 15.92 1.32
C LEU A 67 11.40 16.77 0.05
N GLU A 68 12.53 17.47 -0.09
CA GLU A 68 12.84 18.28 -1.27
C GLU A 68 12.98 17.41 -2.54
N GLY A 69 13.57 16.22 -2.40
CA GLY A 69 13.70 15.25 -3.49
C GLY A 69 12.36 14.61 -3.91
N THR A 70 11.38 14.53 -3.01
CA THR A 70 10.10 13.87 -3.24
C THR A 70 9.00 14.84 -3.66
N TRP A 71 8.84 15.95 -2.94
CA TRP A 71 7.80 16.97 -3.18
C TRP A 71 8.35 18.32 -3.67
N GLY A 72 9.65 18.57 -3.52
CA GLY A 72 10.23 19.88 -3.83
C GLY A 72 10.46 20.16 -5.32
N ASN A 73 10.27 19.17 -6.21
CA ASN A 73 10.47 19.36 -7.64
C ASN A 73 9.62 18.40 -8.49
N TRP A 74 9.45 18.72 -9.79
CA TRP A 74 8.66 17.93 -10.74
C TRP A 74 9.22 16.56 -11.05
N TYR A 75 10.54 16.38 -11.02
CA TYR A 75 11.13 15.06 -11.21
C TYR A 75 10.78 14.14 -10.03
N GLY A 76 10.90 14.63 -8.79
CA GLY A 76 10.52 13.95 -7.57
C GLY A 76 9.06 13.53 -7.55
N LEU A 77 8.16 14.46 -7.86
CA LEU A 77 6.74 14.18 -7.94
C LEU A 77 6.44 13.13 -9.04
N GLY A 78 7.11 13.24 -10.19
CA GLY A 78 7.03 12.26 -11.26
C GLY A 78 7.48 10.87 -10.82
N GLN A 79 8.55 10.76 -10.03
CA GLN A 79 9.04 9.49 -9.48
C GLN A 79 8.05 8.88 -8.47
N VAL A 80 7.42 9.71 -7.62
CA VAL A 80 6.38 9.23 -6.70
C VAL A 80 5.21 8.66 -7.47
N LEU A 81 4.70 9.39 -8.46
CA LEU A 81 3.58 8.94 -9.29
C LEU A 81 3.94 7.68 -10.07
N TYR A 82 5.13 7.63 -10.66
CA TYR A 82 5.63 6.46 -11.37
C TYR A 82 5.61 5.21 -10.49
N LYS A 83 6.22 5.27 -9.30
CA LYS A 83 6.24 4.15 -8.35
C LYS A 83 4.86 3.80 -7.83
N ALA A 84 4.05 4.80 -7.49
CA ALA A 84 2.70 4.59 -6.98
C ALA A 84 1.81 3.90 -8.02
N THR A 85 1.81 4.35 -9.27
CA THR A 85 1.05 3.73 -10.36
C THR A 85 1.46 2.27 -10.54
N THR A 86 2.77 1.98 -10.59
CA THR A 86 3.26 0.60 -10.69
C THR A 86 2.77 -0.26 -9.53
N LEU A 87 2.93 0.19 -8.28
CA LEU A 87 2.49 -0.56 -7.09
C LEU A 87 0.98 -0.77 -7.03
N ILE A 88 0.19 0.23 -7.44
CA ILE A 88 -1.27 0.11 -7.52
C ILE A 88 -1.66 -0.93 -8.57
N CYS A 89 -1.08 -0.88 -9.77
CA CYS A 89 -1.33 -1.86 -10.83
C CYS A 89 -0.95 -3.29 -10.37
N THR A 90 0.18 -3.44 -9.68
CA THR A 90 0.59 -4.73 -9.10
C THR A 90 -0.40 -5.21 -8.04
N GLY A 91 -0.84 -4.35 -7.12
CA GLY A 91 -1.84 -4.69 -6.11
C GLY A 91 -3.17 -5.12 -6.73
N LEU A 92 -3.61 -4.43 -7.80
CA LEU A 92 -4.80 -4.81 -8.57
C LEU A 92 -4.63 -6.19 -9.22
N ALA A 93 -3.47 -6.46 -9.85
CA ALA A 93 -3.18 -7.75 -10.46
C ALA A 93 -3.19 -8.90 -9.44
N VAL A 94 -2.54 -8.70 -8.28
CA VAL A 94 -2.52 -9.68 -7.18
C VAL A 94 -3.94 -9.92 -6.65
N THR A 95 -4.73 -8.86 -6.50
CA THR A 95 -6.12 -8.98 -6.01
C THR A 95 -6.99 -9.87 -6.92
N ILE A 96 -6.77 -9.81 -8.25
CA ILE A 96 -7.46 -10.69 -9.20
C ILE A 96 -7.08 -12.16 -8.96
N GLY A 97 -5.79 -12.45 -8.76
CA GLY A 97 -5.30 -13.81 -8.44
C GLY A 97 -5.89 -14.34 -7.13
N LEU A 98 -5.86 -13.53 -6.07
CA LEU A 98 -6.44 -13.88 -4.77
C LEU A 98 -7.95 -14.18 -4.86
N ARG A 99 -8.68 -13.43 -5.70
CA ARG A 99 -10.12 -13.70 -5.96
C ARG A 99 -10.36 -15.00 -6.71
N ALA A 100 -9.41 -15.46 -7.51
CA ALA A 100 -9.45 -16.77 -8.17
C ALA A 100 -9.00 -17.93 -7.25
N GLY A 101 -8.68 -17.65 -5.99
CA GLY A 101 -8.13 -18.65 -5.06
C GLY A 101 -6.66 -19.00 -5.33
N LEU A 102 -5.99 -18.25 -6.20
CA LEU A 102 -4.57 -18.41 -6.48
C LEU A 102 -3.77 -17.56 -5.50
N PHE A 103 -2.90 -18.22 -4.75
CA PHE A 103 -1.98 -17.55 -3.84
C PHE A 103 -0.84 -16.94 -4.65
N ASN A 104 -0.53 -15.66 -4.44
CA ASN A 104 0.55 -14.96 -5.15
C ASN A 104 1.43 -14.19 -4.15
N ILE A 105 2.51 -14.83 -3.70
CA ILE A 105 3.55 -14.17 -2.86
C ILE A 105 4.58 -13.46 -3.75
N GLY A 106 4.86 -13.99 -4.94
CA GLY A 106 6.01 -13.61 -5.76
C GLY A 106 5.86 -12.34 -6.60
N ALA A 107 4.85 -11.50 -6.34
CA ALA A 107 4.52 -10.35 -7.18
C ALA A 107 5.69 -9.37 -7.42
N GLU A 108 6.55 -9.17 -6.42
CA GLU A 108 7.78 -8.36 -6.56
C GLU A 108 8.77 -8.98 -7.55
N GLY A 109 8.94 -10.30 -7.50
CA GLY A 109 9.76 -11.06 -8.44
C GLY A 109 9.21 -11.03 -9.86
N GLN A 110 7.88 -11.16 -10.00
CA GLN A 110 7.21 -11.07 -11.31
C GLN A 110 7.38 -9.68 -11.93
N LEU A 111 7.28 -8.62 -11.12
CA LEU A 111 7.52 -7.24 -11.55
C LEU A 111 8.97 -7.07 -12.00
N ALA A 112 9.93 -7.53 -11.20
CA ALA A 112 11.36 -7.44 -11.52
C ALA A 112 11.71 -8.20 -12.81
N ALA A 113 11.26 -9.45 -12.94
CA ALA A 113 11.48 -10.27 -14.13
C ALA A 113 10.82 -9.66 -15.38
N GLY A 114 9.58 -9.17 -15.23
CA GLY A 114 8.87 -8.50 -16.32
C GLY A 114 9.54 -7.20 -16.77
N ALA A 115 9.98 -6.37 -15.83
CA ALA A 115 10.69 -5.13 -16.13
C ALA A 115 12.02 -5.39 -16.85
N PHE A 116 12.77 -6.41 -16.40
CA PHE A 116 14.01 -6.82 -17.03
C PHE A 116 13.78 -7.32 -18.47
N ALA A 117 12.76 -8.16 -18.69
CA ALA A 117 12.41 -8.65 -20.01
C ALA A 117 11.93 -7.54 -20.96
N ALA A 118 11.13 -6.59 -20.47
CA ALA A 118 10.74 -5.41 -21.26
C ALA A 118 11.95 -4.55 -21.65
N ALA A 119 12.90 -4.34 -20.72
CA ALA A 119 14.12 -3.60 -21.00
C ALA A 119 14.99 -4.31 -22.05
N LEU A 120 15.14 -5.63 -21.95
CA LEU A 120 15.83 -6.43 -22.96
C LEU A 120 15.13 -6.36 -24.32
N ALA A 121 13.80 -6.52 -24.36
CA ALA A 121 13.04 -6.40 -25.59
C ALA A 121 13.24 -5.04 -26.25
N GLY A 122 13.22 -3.96 -25.46
CA GLY A 122 13.50 -2.60 -25.95
C GLY A 122 14.93 -2.42 -26.48
N LEU A 123 15.92 -3.03 -25.82
CA LEU A 123 17.32 -2.96 -26.24
C LEU A 123 17.60 -3.72 -27.54
N TRP A 124 16.91 -4.83 -27.77
CA TRP A 124 17.09 -5.66 -28.96
C TRP A 124 16.27 -5.17 -30.16
N LEU A 125 15.34 -4.22 -29.94
CA LEU A 125 14.56 -3.62 -31.01
C LEU A 125 15.43 -2.67 -31.85
N PRO A 126 15.31 -2.70 -33.19
CA PRO A 126 16.05 -1.78 -34.06
C PRO A 126 15.79 -0.31 -33.74
N SER A 127 16.85 0.50 -33.81
CA SER A 127 16.76 1.95 -33.69
C SER A 127 15.88 2.52 -34.80
N GLY A 128 14.71 3.07 -34.44
CA GLY A 128 13.71 3.56 -35.38
C GLY A 128 12.39 2.79 -35.38
N THR A 129 12.29 1.71 -34.59
CA THR A 129 11.01 1.00 -34.42
C THR A 129 9.94 1.96 -33.88
N PRO A 130 8.78 2.11 -34.55
CA PRO A 130 7.71 2.97 -34.09
C PRO A 130 7.24 2.58 -32.68
N ALA A 131 6.95 3.58 -31.83
CA ALA A 131 6.48 3.34 -30.47
C ALA A 131 5.22 2.45 -30.41
N LEU A 132 4.36 2.56 -31.43
CA LEU A 132 3.15 1.75 -31.58
C LEU A 132 3.43 0.23 -31.68
N LEU A 133 4.61 -0.16 -32.14
CA LEU A 133 5.06 -1.57 -32.17
C LEU A 133 5.95 -1.89 -30.98
N ALA A 134 6.86 -0.98 -30.62
CA ALA A 134 7.81 -1.20 -29.53
C ALA A 134 7.12 -1.43 -28.18
N VAL A 135 6.08 -0.65 -27.87
CA VAL A 135 5.37 -0.74 -26.59
C VAL A 135 4.63 -2.07 -26.43
N PRO A 136 3.79 -2.53 -27.39
CA PRO A 136 3.19 -3.86 -27.29
C PRO A 136 4.19 -5.00 -27.17
N ILE A 137 5.30 -4.96 -27.90
CA ILE A 137 6.35 -5.99 -27.82
C ILE A 137 6.96 -6.05 -26.42
N ALA A 138 7.29 -4.88 -25.84
CA ALA A 138 7.83 -4.81 -24.49
C ALA A 138 6.82 -5.29 -23.43
N ILE A 139 5.53 -4.95 -23.59
CA ILE A 139 4.46 -5.44 -22.71
C ILE A 139 4.34 -6.97 -22.79
N LEU A 140 4.34 -7.54 -24.00
CA LEU A 140 4.26 -9.00 -24.18
C LEU A 140 5.47 -9.71 -23.56
N ALA A 141 6.68 -9.18 -23.77
CA ALA A 141 7.88 -9.72 -23.14
C ALA A 141 7.79 -9.69 -21.60
N ALA A 142 7.32 -8.58 -21.02
CA ALA A 142 7.11 -8.46 -19.58
C ALA A 142 6.06 -9.45 -19.06
N MET A 143 4.94 -9.59 -19.76
CA MET A 143 3.86 -10.51 -19.39
C MET A 143 4.35 -11.96 -19.38
N LEU A 144 5.09 -12.37 -20.41
CA LEU A 144 5.61 -13.73 -20.52
C LEU A 144 6.64 -14.03 -19.43
N ALA A 145 7.61 -13.14 -19.20
CA ALA A 145 8.64 -13.34 -18.19
C ALA A 145 8.06 -13.29 -16.77
N GLY A 146 7.25 -12.28 -16.46
CA GLY A 146 6.59 -12.15 -15.15
C GLY A 146 5.68 -13.34 -14.87
N GLY A 147 4.87 -13.75 -15.86
CA GLY A 147 3.99 -14.92 -15.75
C GLY A 147 4.77 -16.23 -15.53
N ALA A 148 5.87 -16.45 -16.24
CA ALA A 148 6.70 -17.65 -16.11
C ALA A 148 7.38 -17.77 -14.74
N THR A 149 7.62 -16.64 -14.06
CA THR A 149 8.18 -16.62 -12.70
C THR A 149 7.15 -16.69 -11.58
N GLY A 150 5.86 -16.74 -11.91
CA GLY A 150 4.79 -16.88 -10.91
C GLY A 150 4.61 -18.31 -10.41
N TRP A 151 4.65 -18.48 -9.08
CA TRP A 151 4.37 -19.73 -8.36
C TRP A 151 3.36 -19.46 -7.23
#